data_AF-A0A8S4QU86-F1
#
_entry.id   AF-A0A8S4QU86-F1
#
_cell.length_a   1.000
_cell.length_b   1.000
_cell.length_c   1.000
_cell.angle_alpha   90.00
_cell.angle_beta   90.00
_cell.angle_gamma   90.00
#
_symmetry.space_group_name_H-M   'P 1'
#
loop_
_entity.id
_entity.type
_entity.pdbx_description
1 polymer ?
#
loop_
_entity_poly.entity_id
_entity_poly.type
_entity_poly.pdbx_seq_one_letter_code
_entity_poly.pdbx_strand_id
1 'polypeptide(L)'
;CSWFYKGTAVPRYVPYTESVAAKLEDMYRNSVTTGEWHRRLILPNNEMVVMHGPTVMVHFLQTSTDTFTSTPSMRQRVVRGCVESEIEDTEPSSIDHLLLLCHGVGSACDMRFRSVEEVVDDFRSTSLQLVQAHYRNSYDSGLVGRVEVLPISWHSSLHSGENGVDTRLAAVTLESIPRLRNFTNDTLLDVLFYTSPVFCQTIIDTVCGELNRIYALFKQRNPNYEGGVSLGGHSLGSVILYDLLSHQTSKDAGRQVSTDKQYVTGTAGTGQPCVKYPHLDFDPDALYALGSPIAIFECIRGVHTLGLDFCLPTCKNFFNIFHPYDPIAYRLEPMVNPQLRDVKPYLIPHHKGRKRMHLGLYFFFTYQDYDGFYHMVSLPVLPVMNYGS
;
A
#
# COMPACT_ATOMS: atom_id res chain seq x y z
N CYS A 1 -16.93 -15.09 -7.83
CA CYS A 1 -17.88 -16.08 -7.28
C CYS A 1 -19.28 -15.46 -7.29
N SER A 2 -20.29 -16.15 -7.84
CA SER A 2 -21.67 -15.65 -7.99
C SER A 2 -22.63 -16.13 -6.89
N TRP A 3 -22.13 -16.81 -5.87
CA TRP A 3 -22.94 -17.46 -4.82
C TRP A 3 -22.44 -17.09 -3.44
N PHE A 4 -23.36 -16.64 -2.58
CA PHE A 4 -23.06 -16.17 -1.23
C PHE A 4 -24.05 -16.72 -0.21
N TYR A 5 -23.63 -16.79 1.06
CA TYR A 5 -24.54 -17.01 2.18
C TYR A 5 -24.44 -15.88 3.21
N LYS A 6 -25.55 -15.63 3.91
CA LYS A 6 -25.62 -14.66 5.01
C LYS A 6 -25.80 -15.37 6.34
N GLY A 7 -24.79 -15.25 7.22
CA GLY A 7 -24.84 -15.77 8.58
C GLY A 7 -25.79 -14.99 9.49
N THR A 8 -26.28 -15.62 10.57
CA THR A 8 -27.05 -14.90 11.60
C THR A 8 -26.15 -14.13 12.57
N ALA A 9 -24.88 -14.54 12.72
CA ALA A 9 -23.91 -13.93 13.62
C ALA A 9 -23.12 -12.78 12.98
N VAL A 10 -23.01 -12.75 11.64
CA VAL A 10 -22.26 -11.73 10.90
C VAL A 10 -23.15 -11.22 9.77
N PRO A 11 -23.46 -9.91 9.70
CA PRO A 11 -24.38 -9.35 8.71
C PRO A 11 -23.80 -9.27 7.29
N ARG A 12 -22.58 -9.77 7.06
CA ARG A 12 -21.85 -9.73 5.79
C ARG A 12 -22.12 -10.99 4.96
N TYR A 13 -22.20 -10.82 3.65
CA TYR A 13 -22.24 -11.93 2.69
C TYR A 13 -20.87 -12.62 2.61
N VAL A 14 -20.86 -13.95 2.78
CA VAL A 14 -19.65 -14.75 2.66
C VAL A 14 -19.72 -15.55 1.35
N PRO A 15 -18.72 -15.43 0.46
CA PRO A 15 -18.70 -16.18 -0.79
C PRO A 15 -18.50 -17.68 -0.54
N TYR A 16 -19.18 -18.52 -1.32
CA TYR A 16 -18.84 -19.94 -1.39
C TYR A 16 -17.51 -20.15 -2.14
N THR A 17 -16.83 -21.26 -1.86
CA THR A 17 -15.69 -21.69 -2.68
C THR A 17 -16.13 -21.93 -4.12
N GLU A 18 -15.23 -21.75 -5.09
CA GLU A 18 -15.56 -21.87 -6.51
C GLU A 18 -16.14 -23.25 -6.87
N SER A 19 -15.61 -24.32 -6.27
CA SER A 19 -16.13 -25.69 -6.42
C SER A 19 -17.57 -25.85 -5.92
N VAL A 20 -17.92 -25.23 -4.79
CA VAL A 20 -19.28 -25.27 -4.25
C VAL A 20 -20.22 -24.40 -5.07
N ALA A 21 -19.76 -23.21 -5.47
CA ALA A 21 -20.51 -22.29 -6.31
C ALA A 21 -20.88 -22.92 -7.66
N ALA A 22 -19.97 -23.67 -8.30
CA ALA A 22 -20.25 -24.40 -9.53
C ALA A 22 -21.35 -25.45 -9.36
N LYS A 23 -21.33 -26.22 -8.26
CA LYS A 23 -22.36 -27.22 -7.95
C LYS A 23 -23.73 -26.58 -7.67
N LEU A 24 -23.74 -25.43 -6.98
CA LEU A 24 -24.95 -24.65 -6.75
C LEU A 24 -25.51 -24.11 -8.06
N GLU A 25 -24.66 -23.61 -8.94
CA GLU A 25 -25.05 -23.10 -10.25
C GLU A 25 -25.66 -24.19 -11.14
N ASP A 26 -25.07 -25.39 -11.18
CA ASP A 26 -25.62 -26.52 -11.92
C ASP A 26 -26.95 -27.01 -11.33
N MET A 27 -27.07 -27.08 -10.00
CA MET A 27 -28.33 -27.44 -9.35
C MET A 27 -29.43 -26.42 -9.68
N TYR A 28 -29.12 -25.13 -9.62
CA TYR A 28 -30.05 -24.06 -9.95
C TYR A 28 -30.48 -24.13 -11.42
N ARG A 29 -29.53 -24.26 -12.35
CA ARG A 29 -29.79 -24.35 -13.79
C ARG A 29 -30.71 -25.53 -14.10
N ASN A 30 -30.48 -26.67 -13.45
CA ASN A 30 -31.33 -27.85 -13.60
C ASN A 30 -32.75 -27.58 -13.06
N SER A 31 -32.89 -27.04 -11.84
CA SER A 31 -34.20 -26.75 -11.23
C SER A 31 -35.01 -25.73 -12.02
N VAL A 32 -34.38 -24.74 -12.66
CA VAL A 32 -35.06 -23.77 -13.53
C VAL A 32 -35.51 -24.42 -14.83
N THR A 33 -34.65 -25.24 -15.43
CA THR A 33 -34.96 -25.91 -16.71
C THR A 33 -36.07 -26.95 -16.56
N THR A 34 -36.06 -27.72 -15.46
CA THR A 34 -37.03 -28.80 -15.23
C THR A 34 -38.29 -28.36 -14.47
N GLY A 35 -38.26 -27.19 -13.82
CA GLY A 35 -39.30 -26.74 -12.90
C GLY A 35 -39.35 -27.50 -11.57
N GLU A 36 -38.40 -28.40 -11.31
CA GLU A 36 -38.33 -29.20 -10.09
C GLU A 36 -37.47 -28.53 -9.01
N TRP A 37 -38.14 -28.06 -7.96
CA TRP A 37 -37.51 -27.45 -6.78
C TRP A 37 -37.42 -28.46 -5.61
N HIS A 38 -36.92 -28.01 -4.46
CA HIS A 38 -36.72 -28.80 -3.23
C HIS A 38 -35.60 -29.84 -3.31
N ARG A 39 -34.69 -29.70 -4.27
CA ARG A 39 -33.46 -30.49 -4.34
C ARG A 39 -32.48 -30.06 -3.25
N ARG A 40 -31.72 -31.04 -2.74
CA ARG A 40 -30.77 -30.89 -1.63
C ARG A 40 -29.36 -31.09 -2.18
N LEU A 41 -28.49 -30.11 -1.98
CA LEU A 41 -27.05 -30.24 -2.23
C LEU A 41 -26.33 -30.41 -0.89
N ILE A 42 -25.61 -31.52 -0.73
CA ILE A 42 -24.77 -31.76 0.44
C ILE A 42 -23.38 -31.17 0.17
N LEU A 43 -22.90 -30.33 1.08
CA LEU A 43 -21.60 -29.70 1.01
C LEU A 43 -20.50 -30.59 1.63
N PRO A 44 -19.20 -30.34 1.36
CA PRO A 44 -18.10 -31.18 1.87
C PRO A 44 -18.02 -31.27 3.40
N ASN A 45 -18.54 -30.27 4.11
CA ASN A 45 -18.65 -30.20 5.56
C ASN A 45 -19.93 -30.85 6.11
N ASN A 46 -20.67 -31.61 5.28
CA ASN A 46 -21.91 -32.29 5.63
C ASN A 46 -23.04 -31.32 6.08
N GLU A 47 -22.95 -30.06 5.67
CA GLU A 47 -24.04 -29.09 5.63
C GLU A 47 -24.87 -29.27 4.36
N MET A 48 -26.07 -28.68 4.30
CA MET A 48 -26.94 -28.84 3.14
C MET A 48 -27.58 -27.55 2.67
N VAL A 49 -27.67 -27.37 1.35
CA VAL A 49 -28.38 -26.26 0.70
C VAL A 49 -29.63 -26.79 0.02
N VAL A 50 -30.77 -26.14 0.25
CA VAL A 50 -32.07 -26.47 -0.37
C VAL A 50 -32.59 -25.28 -1.14
N MET A 51 -32.97 -25.50 -2.40
CA MET A 51 -33.59 -24.48 -3.26
C MET A 51 -35.10 -24.69 -3.30
N HIS A 52 -35.87 -23.82 -2.66
CA HIS A 52 -37.33 -23.88 -2.66
C HIS A 52 -37.95 -23.17 -3.87
N GLY A 53 -37.20 -22.28 -4.51
CA GLY A 53 -37.63 -21.52 -5.68
C GLY A 53 -36.48 -20.69 -6.26
N PRO A 54 -36.72 -19.93 -7.33
CA PRO A 54 -35.69 -19.15 -8.02
C PRO A 54 -35.08 -18.04 -7.15
N THR A 55 -35.79 -17.61 -6.11
CA THR A 55 -35.37 -16.54 -5.18
C THR A 55 -35.22 -16.99 -3.73
N VAL A 56 -35.60 -18.23 -3.41
CA VAL A 56 -35.67 -18.75 -2.03
C VAL A 56 -34.78 -19.98 -1.91
N MET A 57 -33.62 -19.78 -1.30
CA MET A 57 -32.59 -20.81 -1.13
C MET A 57 -32.03 -20.73 0.29
N VAL A 58 -31.93 -21.87 0.96
CA VAL A 58 -31.61 -21.96 2.38
C VAL A 58 -30.44 -22.90 2.61
N HIS A 59 -29.46 -22.45 3.39
CA HIS A 59 -28.33 -23.24 3.84
C HIS A 59 -28.54 -23.66 5.30
N PHE A 60 -28.43 -24.96 5.56
CA PHE A 60 -28.64 -25.60 6.84
C PHE A 60 -27.27 -25.97 7.42
N LEU A 61 -26.92 -25.31 8.52
CA LEU A 61 -25.66 -25.57 9.22
C LEU A 61 -25.77 -26.80 10.12
N GLN A 62 -24.64 -27.48 10.33
CA GLN A 62 -24.56 -28.50 11.38
C GLN A 62 -24.61 -27.83 12.76
N THR A 63 -25.47 -28.37 13.63
CA THR A 63 -25.47 -28.02 15.05
C THR A 63 -24.63 -29.07 15.76
N SER A 64 -23.57 -28.64 16.44
CA SER A 64 -22.77 -29.51 17.30
C SER A 64 -23.58 -29.86 18.55
N THR A 65 -24.27 -31.00 18.57
CA THR A 65 -24.38 -31.96 19.70
C THR A 65 -25.45 -33.02 19.45
N ASP A 66 -25.09 -34.28 19.73
CA ASP A 66 -25.99 -35.42 19.91
C ASP A 66 -27.07 -35.12 20.96
N THR A 67 -28.30 -34.83 20.55
CA THR A 67 -29.46 -34.99 21.43
C THR A 67 -30.73 -35.13 20.61
N PHE A 68 -31.49 -36.20 20.92
CA PHE A 68 -32.67 -36.67 20.22
C PHE A 68 -33.88 -35.72 20.46
N THR A 69 -33.85 -34.52 19.89
CA THR A 69 -35.02 -33.62 19.83
C THR A 69 -35.01 -32.84 18.52
N SER A 70 -36.05 -33.05 17.71
CA SER A 70 -36.25 -32.46 16.40
C SER A 70 -36.75 -31.02 16.47
N THR A 71 -35.87 -30.02 16.28
CA THR A 71 -36.08 -28.68 15.63
C THR A 71 -34.95 -27.68 15.97
N PRO A 72 -34.74 -26.63 15.15
CA PRO A 72 -34.30 -26.59 13.77
C PRO A 72 -32.81 -26.23 13.64
N SER A 73 -32.13 -26.83 12.65
CA SER A 73 -30.81 -26.38 12.15
C SER A 73 -30.79 -24.86 11.93
N MET A 74 -29.71 -24.17 12.30
CA MET A 74 -29.53 -22.76 11.93
C MET A 74 -29.68 -22.59 10.41
N ARG A 75 -30.59 -21.69 10.01
CA ARG A 75 -30.89 -21.40 8.59
C ARG A 75 -30.19 -20.13 8.18
N GLN A 76 -29.33 -20.22 7.18
CA GLN A 76 -28.73 -19.08 6.49
C GLN A 76 -29.41 -18.90 5.14
N ARG A 77 -29.53 -17.65 4.68
CA ARG A 77 -30.05 -17.36 3.34
C ARG A 77 -28.93 -17.49 2.32
N VAL A 78 -29.18 -18.26 1.27
CA VAL A 78 -28.30 -18.35 0.10
C VAL A 78 -28.78 -17.38 -0.97
N VAL A 79 -27.85 -16.66 -1.57
CA VAL A 79 -28.12 -15.67 -2.62
C VAL A 79 -27.31 -16.03 -3.85
N ARG A 80 -27.99 -16.01 -5.02
CA ARG A 80 -27.42 -16.26 -6.35
C ARG A 80 -27.36 -14.96 -7.13
N GLY A 81 -26.22 -14.73 -7.77
CA GLY A 81 -25.96 -13.58 -8.60
C GLY A 81 -25.41 -12.39 -7.81
N CYS A 82 -24.86 -11.43 -8.56
CA CYS A 82 -24.90 -10.05 -8.14
C CYS A 82 -26.38 -9.67 -8.20
N VAL A 83 -27.15 -10.00 -7.15
CA VAL A 83 -28.29 -9.14 -6.86
C VAL A 83 -27.67 -7.76 -6.79
N GLU A 84 -28.22 -6.79 -7.50
CA GLU A 84 -28.13 -5.36 -7.16
C GLU A 84 -28.66 -5.22 -5.72
N SER A 85 -27.97 -5.83 -4.78
CA SER A 85 -27.78 -5.23 -3.50
C SER A 85 -27.12 -3.94 -3.94
N GLU A 86 -27.77 -2.83 -3.64
CA GLU A 86 -27.06 -1.74 -3.01
C GLU A 86 -26.11 -2.40 -1.99
N ILE A 87 -24.94 -2.87 -2.46
CA ILE A 87 -23.71 -2.70 -1.72
C ILE A 87 -23.78 -1.20 -1.56
N GLU A 88 -24.23 -0.77 -0.39
CA GLU A 88 -24.19 0.62 -0.02
C GLU A 88 -22.72 0.95 -0.23
N ASP A 89 -22.42 1.57 -1.37
CA ASP A 89 -21.07 1.87 -1.77
C ASP A 89 -20.71 2.98 -0.80
N THR A 90 -20.16 2.57 0.34
CA THR A 90 -19.84 3.48 1.43
C THR A 90 -18.76 4.48 1.01
N GLU A 91 -18.14 4.24 -0.14
CA GLU A 91 -17.14 5.09 -0.75
C GLU A 91 -17.79 6.01 -1.81
N PRO A 92 -17.44 7.31 -1.80
CA PRO A 92 -17.85 8.23 -2.85
C PRO A 92 -17.41 7.71 -4.21
N SER A 93 -18.28 7.81 -5.22
CA SER A 93 -17.95 7.40 -6.60
C SER A 93 -16.90 8.32 -7.24
N SER A 94 -16.84 9.59 -6.82
CA SER A 94 -15.84 10.55 -7.26
C SER A 94 -14.48 10.30 -6.61
N ILE A 95 -13.44 10.33 -7.43
CA ILE A 95 -12.04 10.23 -7.00
C ILE A 95 -11.41 11.60 -7.23
N ASP A 96 -10.90 12.20 -6.16
CA ASP A 96 -10.26 13.52 -6.22
C ASP A 96 -8.75 13.41 -6.42
N HIS A 97 -8.15 12.32 -5.94
CA HIS A 97 -6.69 12.15 -5.93
C HIS A 97 -6.31 10.67 -6.03
N LEU A 98 -5.22 10.38 -6.76
CA LEU A 98 -4.65 9.05 -6.87
C LEU A 98 -3.32 8.99 -6.09
N LEU A 99 -3.18 8.02 -5.19
CA LEU A 99 -1.95 7.74 -4.46
C LEU A 99 -1.42 6.36 -4.88
N LEU A 100 -0.29 6.32 -5.57
CA LEU A 100 0.39 5.06 -5.89
C LEU A 100 1.39 4.74 -4.79
N LEU A 101 1.15 3.67 -4.04
CA LEU A 101 1.93 3.29 -2.87
C LEU A 101 2.95 2.21 -3.23
N CYS A 102 4.22 2.59 -3.28
CA CYS A 102 5.36 1.69 -3.43
C CYS A 102 5.87 1.27 -2.04
N HIS A 103 5.68 0.01 -1.72
CA HIS A 103 6.18 -0.55 -0.47
C HIS A 103 7.69 -0.81 -0.52
N GLY A 104 8.32 -0.75 0.66
CA GLY A 104 9.63 -1.33 0.91
C GLY A 104 9.55 -2.85 1.03
N VAL A 105 10.69 -3.52 1.17
CA VAL A 105 10.78 -4.95 0.83
C VAL A 105 10.18 -5.91 1.86
N GLY A 106 9.77 -7.08 1.36
CA GLY A 106 9.05 -8.17 2.01
C GLY A 106 7.76 -8.52 1.24
N SER A 107 7.36 -9.80 1.24
CA SER A 107 5.92 -10.15 1.03
C SER A 107 5.04 -9.56 2.13
N ALA A 108 5.70 -9.27 3.24
CA ALA A 108 5.28 -8.49 4.38
C ALA A 108 5.60 -7.01 4.18
N CYS A 109 4.59 -6.15 4.25
CA CYS A 109 4.77 -4.71 4.29
C CYS A 109 5.13 -4.19 5.68
N ASP A 110 4.74 -4.90 6.75
CA ASP A 110 4.95 -4.48 8.13
C ASP A 110 5.44 -5.61 9.03
N MET A 111 5.76 -5.26 10.28
CA MET A 111 6.18 -6.22 11.32
C MET A 111 5.11 -7.29 11.66
N ARG A 112 3.90 -7.18 11.12
CA ARG A 112 2.81 -8.17 11.26
C ARG A 112 2.76 -9.14 10.09
N PHE A 113 3.70 -9.05 9.16
CA PHE A 113 3.80 -9.88 7.97
C PHE A 113 2.61 -9.77 7.01
N ARG A 114 1.97 -8.59 6.96
CA ARG A 114 0.79 -8.35 6.10
C ARG A 114 1.17 -8.04 4.66
N SER A 115 0.31 -8.38 3.72
CA SER A 115 0.57 -8.05 2.31
C SER A 115 0.42 -6.54 2.04
N VAL A 116 0.94 -6.08 0.90
CA VAL A 116 0.81 -4.68 0.43
C VAL A 116 -0.64 -4.28 0.29
N GLU A 117 -1.45 -5.21 -0.21
CA GLU A 117 -2.87 -5.03 -0.45
C GLU A 117 -3.62 -4.78 0.87
N GLU A 118 -3.33 -5.57 1.91
CA GLU A 118 -3.94 -5.39 3.24
C GLU A 118 -3.58 -4.03 3.86
N VAL A 119 -2.34 -3.58 3.70
CA VAL A 119 -1.89 -2.26 4.19
C VAL A 119 -2.58 -1.13 3.43
N VAL A 120 -2.70 -1.27 2.11
CA VAL A 120 -3.39 -0.27 1.29
C VAL A 120 -4.88 -0.21 1.64
N ASP A 121 -5.53 -1.35 1.90
CA ASP A 121 -6.93 -1.38 2.32
C ASP A 121 -7.16 -0.66 3.66
N ASP A 122 -6.25 -0.84 4.62
CA ASP A 122 -6.27 -0.08 5.87
C ASP A 122 -6.06 1.42 5.63
N PHE A 123 -5.19 1.79 4.70
CA PHE A 123 -4.94 3.19 4.35
C PHE A 123 -6.17 3.82 3.67
N ARG A 124 -6.82 3.11 2.73
CA ARG A 124 -8.07 3.53 2.09
C ARG A 124 -9.16 3.76 3.13
N SER A 125 -9.39 2.77 4.00
CA SER A 125 -10.45 2.85 5.02
C SER A 125 -10.19 3.94 6.05
N THR A 126 -8.94 4.14 6.47
CA THR A 126 -8.55 5.22 7.38
C THR A 126 -8.70 6.58 6.70
N SER A 127 -8.25 6.73 5.45
CA SER A 127 -8.40 7.95 4.66
C SER A 127 -9.86 8.36 4.54
N LEU A 128 -10.73 7.41 4.15
CA LEU A 128 -12.17 7.66 4.02
C LEU A 128 -12.80 8.08 5.35
N GLN A 129 -12.47 7.40 6.45
CA GLN A 129 -12.98 7.76 7.79
C GLN A 129 -12.58 9.16 8.22
N LEU A 130 -11.39 9.64 7.84
CA LEU A 130 -10.95 11.00 8.15
C LEU A 130 -11.70 12.03 7.33
N VAL A 131 -11.90 11.77 6.04
CA VAL A 131 -12.68 12.65 5.18
C VAL A 131 -14.10 12.78 5.74
N GLN A 132 -14.73 11.67 6.10
CA GLN A 132 -16.07 11.66 6.70
C GLN A 132 -16.12 12.37 8.06
N ALA A 133 -15.09 12.22 8.89
CA ALA A 133 -15.06 12.83 10.23
C ALA A 133 -14.80 14.34 10.19
N HIS A 134 -13.92 14.81 9.31
CA HIS A 134 -13.45 16.20 9.29
C HIS A 134 -14.15 17.08 8.26
N TYR A 135 -14.55 16.49 7.13
CA TYR A 135 -15.17 17.20 6.02
C TYR A 135 -16.61 16.74 5.79
N ARG A 136 -17.31 16.34 6.86
CA ARG A 136 -18.67 15.77 6.80
C ARG A 136 -19.63 16.57 5.92
N ASN A 137 -19.72 17.88 6.09
CA ASN A 137 -20.63 18.70 5.30
C ASN A 137 -20.28 18.65 3.80
N SER A 138 -18.99 18.74 3.48
CA SER A 138 -18.49 18.68 2.10
C SER A 138 -18.67 17.28 1.49
N TYR A 139 -18.42 16.23 2.28
CA TYR A 139 -18.64 14.83 1.93
C TYR A 139 -20.13 14.56 1.65
N ASP A 140 -21.02 14.93 2.57
CA ASP A 140 -22.47 14.74 2.44
C ASP A 140 -23.04 15.54 1.26
N SER A 141 -22.42 16.67 0.90
CA SER A 141 -22.79 17.48 -0.28
C SER A 141 -22.18 17.01 -1.60
N GLY A 142 -21.32 15.97 -1.58
CA GLY A 142 -20.62 15.47 -2.77
C GLY A 142 -19.53 16.39 -3.32
N LEU A 143 -19.09 17.38 -2.55
CA LEU A 143 -18.03 18.32 -2.93
C LEU A 143 -16.61 17.74 -2.76
N VAL A 144 -16.47 16.73 -1.91
CA VAL A 144 -15.20 16.03 -1.66
C VAL A 144 -15.45 14.54 -1.89
N GLY A 145 -14.72 13.98 -2.84
CA GLY A 145 -14.67 12.55 -3.13
C GLY A 145 -13.68 11.82 -2.24
N ARG A 146 -13.05 10.80 -2.79
CA ARG A 146 -12.05 9.97 -2.09
C ARG A 146 -10.65 10.10 -2.68
N VAL A 147 -9.66 9.73 -1.86
CA VAL A 147 -8.31 9.43 -2.33
C VAL A 147 -8.26 7.96 -2.69
N GLU A 148 -8.06 7.64 -3.96
CA GLU A 148 -7.84 6.26 -4.40
C GLU A 148 -6.38 5.90 -4.15
N VAL A 149 -6.14 4.81 -3.42
CA VAL A 149 -4.77 4.37 -3.10
C VAL A 149 -4.53 3.04 -3.79
N LEU A 150 -3.50 2.91 -4.62
CA LEU A 150 -3.21 1.66 -5.33
C LEU A 150 -1.82 1.13 -4.96
N PRO A 151 -1.68 -0.17 -4.62
CA PRO A 151 -0.38 -0.76 -4.34
C PRO A 151 0.44 -0.92 -5.62
N ILE A 152 1.77 -0.73 -5.50
CA ILE A 152 2.74 -1.05 -6.54
C ILE A 152 3.51 -2.29 -6.11
N SER A 153 3.11 -3.44 -6.65
CA SER A 153 3.69 -4.74 -6.34
C SER A 153 4.84 -5.05 -7.29
N TRP A 154 6.07 -5.12 -6.77
CA TRP A 154 7.29 -5.36 -7.57
C TRP A 154 8.17 -6.49 -7.03
N HIS A 155 8.05 -6.78 -5.73
CA HIS A 155 8.86 -7.79 -5.03
C HIS A 155 8.73 -9.18 -5.64
N SER A 156 7.51 -9.65 -5.92
CA SER A 156 7.29 -10.98 -6.50
C SER A 156 8.05 -11.17 -7.81
N SER A 157 8.18 -10.14 -8.65
CA SER A 157 8.93 -10.22 -9.91
C SER A 157 10.44 -10.43 -9.73
N LEU A 158 11.01 -10.00 -8.59
CA LEU A 158 12.43 -10.22 -8.27
C LEU A 158 12.68 -11.62 -7.68
N HIS A 159 11.72 -12.16 -6.94
CA HIS A 159 11.84 -13.39 -6.15
C HIS A 159 11.21 -14.64 -6.80
N SER A 160 10.29 -14.47 -7.76
CA SER A 160 9.59 -15.58 -8.45
C SER A 160 10.22 -16.03 -9.78
N GLY A 161 11.19 -15.30 -10.32
CA GLY A 161 11.88 -15.62 -11.58
C GLY A 161 13.32 -16.10 -11.40
N GLU A 162 13.73 -17.10 -12.20
CA GLU A 162 15.05 -17.70 -12.54
C GLU A 162 16.28 -17.63 -11.59
N ASN A 163 16.40 -16.67 -10.69
CA ASN A 163 17.59 -16.41 -9.88
C ASN A 163 17.60 -17.15 -8.53
N GLY A 164 16.45 -17.65 -8.06
CA GLY A 164 16.34 -18.49 -6.85
C GLY A 164 16.97 -17.86 -5.60
N VAL A 165 16.96 -16.53 -5.51
CA VAL A 165 17.74 -15.77 -4.54
C VAL A 165 17.26 -16.03 -3.12
N ASP A 166 15.94 -16.16 -2.90
CA ASP A 166 15.38 -16.54 -1.60
C ASP A 166 15.80 -17.93 -1.17
N THR A 167 15.83 -18.89 -2.10
CA THR A 167 16.30 -20.25 -1.81
C THR A 167 17.78 -20.26 -1.46
N ARG A 168 18.60 -19.45 -2.16
CA ARG A 168 20.03 -19.30 -1.87
C ARG A 168 20.27 -18.56 -0.55
N LEU A 169 19.45 -17.56 -0.24
CA LEU A 169 19.48 -16.82 1.02
C LEU A 169 19.06 -17.68 2.20
N ALA A 170 17.98 -18.45 2.06
CA ALA A 170 17.53 -19.41 3.06
C ALA A 170 18.63 -20.45 3.35
N ALA A 171 19.35 -20.90 2.32
CA ALA A 171 20.46 -21.83 2.48
C ALA A 171 21.66 -21.27 3.27
N VAL A 172 21.89 -19.95 3.26
CA VAL A 172 22.97 -19.29 4.04
C VAL A 172 22.47 -18.70 5.36
N THR A 173 21.16 -18.59 5.54
CA THR A 173 20.56 -18.08 6.78
C THR A 173 20.64 -19.16 7.85
N LEU A 174 21.49 -18.92 8.85
CA LEU A 174 21.64 -19.80 10.00
C LEU A 174 20.35 -19.79 10.87
N GLU A 175 20.04 -20.91 11.51
CA GLU A 175 18.79 -21.10 12.29
C GLU A 175 18.77 -20.42 13.66
N SER A 176 19.93 -20.05 14.21
CA SER A 176 20.00 -19.31 15.49
C SER A 176 19.38 -17.90 15.41
N ILE A 177 18.93 -17.33 16.53
CA ILE A 177 18.37 -15.96 16.60
C ILE A 177 17.39 -15.58 15.46
N PRO A 178 16.35 -16.39 15.20
CA PRO A 178 15.51 -16.26 14.00
C PRO A 178 14.81 -14.90 13.89
N ARG A 179 14.43 -14.29 15.01
CA ARG A 179 13.80 -12.96 15.01
C ARG A 179 14.72 -11.86 14.48
N LEU A 180 15.98 -11.86 14.90
CA LEU A 180 16.96 -10.86 14.44
C LEU A 180 17.37 -11.12 13.00
N ARG A 181 17.49 -12.40 12.60
CA ARG A 181 17.83 -12.75 11.21
C ARG A 181 16.71 -12.47 10.24
N ASN A 182 15.46 -12.71 10.62
CA ASN A 182 14.32 -12.31 9.79
C ASN A 182 14.30 -10.80 9.60
N PHE A 183 14.47 -10.01 10.67
CA PHE A 183 14.60 -8.55 10.54
C PHE A 183 15.76 -8.12 9.63
N THR A 184 16.94 -8.72 9.79
CA THR A 184 18.10 -8.44 8.92
C THR A 184 17.80 -8.83 7.48
N ASN A 185 17.16 -9.97 7.25
CA ASN A 185 16.83 -10.45 5.91
C ASN A 185 15.77 -9.56 5.24
N ASP A 186 14.78 -9.10 5.98
CA ASP A 186 13.65 -8.30 5.48
C ASP A 186 14.00 -6.80 5.29
N THR A 187 15.13 -6.33 5.84
CA THR A 187 15.49 -4.90 5.81
C THR A 187 16.88 -4.63 5.27
N LEU A 188 17.89 -5.43 5.66
CA LEU A 188 19.28 -5.20 5.26
C LEU A 188 19.59 -5.81 3.89
N LEU A 189 19.08 -7.01 3.59
CA LEU A 189 19.35 -7.64 2.29
C LEU A 189 18.82 -6.84 1.13
N ASP A 190 17.78 -6.08 1.34
CA ASP A 190 17.12 -5.32 0.26
C ASP A 190 17.79 -4.00 -0.03
N VAL A 191 18.32 -3.37 1.03
CA VAL A 191 19.33 -2.33 0.87
C VAL A 191 20.51 -2.90 0.08
N LEU A 192 20.99 -4.10 0.42
CA LEU A 192 22.09 -4.73 -0.30
C LEU A 192 21.73 -5.05 -1.77
N PHE A 193 20.52 -5.53 -2.06
CA PHE A 193 20.05 -5.76 -3.42
C PHE A 193 19.96 -4.45 -4.20
N TYR A 194 19.39 -3.41 -3.60
CA TYR A 194 19.30 -2.13 -4.29
C TYR A 194 20.66 -1.44 -4.47
N THR A 195 21.64 -1.70 -3.60
CA THR A 195 23.03 -1.26 -3.81
C THR A 195 23.77 -2.10 -4.86
N SER A 196 23.27 -3.29 -5.21
CA SER A 196 23.87 -4.14 -6.23
C SER A 196 23.54 -3.59 -7.62
N PRO A 197 24.55 -3.32 -8.48
CA PRO A 197 24.34 -2.82 -9.84
C PRO A 197 23.36 -3.67 -10.68
N VAL A 198 23.38 -4.99 -10.48
CA VAL A 198 22.57 -5.94 -11.26
C VAL A 198 21.11 -5.89 -10.83
N PHE A 199 20.84 -5.94 -9.53
CA PHE A 199 19.47 -5.95 -9.02
C PHE A 199 18.84 -4.56 -9.04
N CYS A 200 19.63 -3.49 -8.83
CA CYS A 200 19.16 -2.11 -8.89
C CYS A 200 18.45 -1.78 -10.21
N GLN A 201 19.06 -2.13 -11.35
CA GLN A 201 18.48 -1.88 -12.67
C GLN A 201 17.13 -2.61 -12.83
N THR A 202 17.08 -3.90 -12.50
CA THR A 202 15.85 -4.69 -12.58
C THR A 202 14.74 -4.15 -11.68
N ILE A 203 15.09 -3.73 -10.45
CA ILE A 203 14.13 -3.17 -9.50
C ILE A 203 13.55 -1.86 -10.04
N ILE A 204 14.39 -0.94 -10.49
CA ILE A 204 13.96 0.36 -11.03
C ILE A 204 13.09 0.20 -12.27
N ASP A 205 13.48 -0.67 -13.21
CA ASP A 205 12.70 -0.93 -14.42
C ASP A 205 11.34 -1.54 -14.09
N THR A 206 11.31 -2.49 -13.14
CA THR A 206 10.08 -3.16 -12.70
C THR A 206 9.14 -2.17 -12.01
N VAL A 207 9.65 -1.39 -11.07
CA VAL A 207 8.83 -0.41 -10.32
C VAL A 207 8.28 0.67 -11.25
N CYS A 208 9.09 1.21 -12.15
CA CYS A 208 8.62 2.21 -13.11
C CYS A 208 7.59 1.62 -14.09
N GLY A 209 7.83 0.42 -14.61
CA GLY A 209 6.89 -0.29 -15.49
C GLY A 209 5.55 -0.51 -14.81
N GLU A 210 5.55 -0.95 -13.54
CA GLU A 210 4.33 -1.15 -12.76
C GLU A 210 3.61 0.16 -12.44
N LEU A 211 4.33 1.23 -12.10
CA LEU A 211 3.74 2.57 -11.92
C LEU A 211 3.00 3.03 -13.18
N ASN A 212 3.65 2.95 -14.34
CA ASN A 212 3.04 3.33 -15.62
C ASN A 212 1.85 2.44 -15.98
N ARG A 213 1.97 1.12 -15.80
CA ARG A 213 0.90 0.15 -16.05
C ARG A 213 -0.33 0.42 -15.19
N ILE A 214 -0.15 0.59 -13.88
CA ILE A 214 -1.24 0.85 -12.94
C ILE A 214 -1.89 2.20 -13.22
N TYR A 215 -1.10 3.24 -13.49
CA TYR A 215 -1.62 4.55 -13.88
C TYR A 215 -2.45 4.49 -15.17
N ALA A 216 -1.95 3.82 -16.20
CA ALA A 216 -2.67 3.64 -17.46
C ALA A 216 -4.01 2.89 -17.27
N LEU A 217 -4.00 1.80 -16.49
CA LEU A 217 -5.21 1.05 -16.15
C LEU A 217 -6.21 1.90 -15.35
N PHE A 218 -5.71 2.71 -14.42
CA PHE A 218 -6.55 3.64 -13.65
C PHE A 218 -7.23 4.67 -14.56
N LYS A 219 -6.48 5.30 -15.47
CA LYS A 219 -7.02 6.26 -16.45
C LYS A 219 -7.99 5.61 -17.43
N GLN A 220 -7.74 4.36 -17.85
CA GLN A 220 -8.67 3.60 -18.68
C GLN A 220 -10.00 3.34 -17.97
N ARG A 221 -9.96 3.01 -16.67
CA ARG A 221 -11.16 2.76 -15.86
C ARG A 221 -11.88 4.04 -15.43
N ASN A 222 -11.16 5.16 -15.36
CA ASN A 222 -11.69 6.46 -14.95
C ASN A 222 -11.39 7.53 -16.03
N PRO A 223 -12.07 7.50 -17.19
CA PRO A 223 -11.78 8.40 -18.31
C PRO A 223 -11.93 9.89 -17.97
N ASN A 224 -12.87 10.21 -17.07
CA ASN A 224 -13.19 11.59 -16.66
C ASN A 224 -12.38 12.05 -15.45
N TYR A 225 -11.36 11.29 -15.03
CA TYR A 225 -10.54 11.67 -13.89
C TYR A 225 -9.64 12.86 -14.23
N GLU A 226 -9.82 13.97 -13.52
CA GLU A 226 -9.04 15.21 -13.67
C GLU A 226 -8.20 15.55 -12.42
N GLY A 227 -8.22 14.68 -11.42
CA GLY A 227 -7.47 14.86 -10.18
C GLY A 227 -5.96 14.67 -10.32
N GLY A 228 -5.26 14.95 -9.23
CA GLY A 228 -3.80 14.83 -9.12
C GLY A 228 -3.31 13.42 -8.81
N VAL A 229 -2.05 13.13 -9.14
CA VAL A 229 -1.41 11.84 -8.80
C VAL A 229 -0.23 12.08 -7.88
N SER A 230 -0.11 11.30 -6.81
CA SER A 230 1.03 11.33 -5.90
C SER A 230 1.62 9.95 -5.69
N LEU A 231 2.87 9.93 -5.29
CA LEU A 231 3.62 8.73 -4.99
C LEU A 231 3.82 8.64 -3.48
N GLY A 232 3.55 7.48 -2.90
CA GLY A 232 3.90 7.16 -1.52
C GLY A 232 4.95 6.08 -1.51
N GLY A 233 6.06 6.30 -0.81
CA GLY A 233 7.09 5.30 -0.58
C GLY A 233 7.12 4.90 0.88
N HIS A 234 7.29 3.62 1.18
CA HIS A 234 7.64 3.15 2.52
C HIS A 234 9.04 2.55 2.53
N SER A 235 9.89 2.87 3.51
CA SER A 235 11.23 2.28 3.65
C SER A 235 12.02 2.37 2.33
N LEU A 236 12.49 1.23 1.77
CA LEU A 236 13.19 1.17 0.49
C LEU A 236 12.36 1.69 -0.70
N GLY A 237 11.04 1.49 -0.68
CA GLY A 237 10.15 2.04 -1.72
C GLY A 237 10.30 3.55 -1.86
N SER A 238 10.54 4.26 -0.75
CA SER A 238 10.85 5.70 -0.79
C SER A 238 12.15 6.00 -1.52
N VAL A 239 13.19 5.18 -1.34
CA VAL A 239 14.49 5.36 -2.00
C VAL A 239 14.38 5.13 -3.50
N ILE A 240 13.67 4.06 -3.89
CA ILE A 240 13.43 3.72 -5.30
C ILE A 240 12.67 4.87 -6.00
N LEU A 241 11.58 5.35 -5.40
CA LEU A 241 10.80 6.46 -5.95
C LEU A 241 11.60 7.76 -5.98
N TYR A 242 12.36 8.06 -4.92
CA TYR A 242 13.23 9.24 -4.87
C TYR A 242 14.28 9.22 -5.99
N ASP A 243 14.94 8.09 -6.20
CA ASP A 243 15.92 7.93 -7.27
C ASP A 243 15.27 8.05 -8.64
N LEU A 244 14.13 7.39 -8.85
CA LEU A 244 13.38 7.47 -10.11
C LEU A 244 13.01 8.93 -10.44
N LEU A 245 12.48 9.67 -9.46
CA LEU A 245 12.10 11.08 -9.63
C LEU A 245 13.31 12.00 -9.82
N SER A 246 14.40 11.78 -9.09
CA SER A 246 15.62 12.58 -9.19
C SER A 246 16.27 12.52 -10.57
N HIS A 247 15.99 11.46 -11.34
CA HIS A 247 16.51 11.25 -12.69
C HIS A 247 15.47 11.45 -13.79
N GLN A 248 14.27 11.96 -13.48
CA GLN A 248 13.34 12.40 -14.51
C GLN A 248 13.82 13.69 -15.17
N THR A 249 13.38 13.91 -16.40
CA THR A 249 13.61 15.16 -17.12
C THR A 249 12.29 15.91 -17.25
N SER A 250 12.27 17.18 -16.82
CA SER A 250 11.09 18.02 -16.99
C SER A 250 10.84 18.27 -18.48
N LYS A 251 9.59 18.13 -18.93
CA LYS A 251 9.18 18.43 -20.32
C LYS A 251 9.35 19.91 -20.66
N ASP A 252 9.41 20.78 -19.66
CA ASP A 252 9.73 22.20 -19.79
C ASP A 252 11.26 22.39 -19.81
N ALA A 253 11.88 22.02 -20.93
CA ALA A 253 13.33 22.01 -21.18
C ALA A 253 13.98 23.42 -21.24
N GLY A 254 13.75 24.26 -20.24
CA GLY A 254 14.39 25.57 -20.06
C GLY A 254 15.06 25.77 -18.69
N ARG A 255 14.69 24.98 -17.67
CA ARG A 255 15.37 25.00 -16.36
C ARG A 255 16.17 23.71 -16.24
N GLN A 256 17.48 23.79 -16.47
CA GLN A 256 18.36 22.78 -15.92
C GLN A 256 18.18 22.84 -14.41
N VAL A 257 17.48 21.86 -13.84
CA VAL A 257 17.45 21.64 -12.40
C VAL A 257 18.84 21.11 -12.06
N SER A 258 19.77 22.01 -11.74
CA SER A 258 21.04 21.62 -11.14
C SER A 258 20.69 21.00 -9.81
N THR A 259 20.83 19.67 -9.70
CA THR A 259 21.04 19.08 -8.39
C THR A 259 22.47 19.47 -8.03
N ASP A 260 22.64 20.57 -7.30
CA ASP A 260 23.94 21.01 -6.75
C ASP A 260 24.40 20.04 -5.63
N LYS A 261 24.35 18.73 -5.92
CA LYS A 261 24.86 17.68 -5.06
C LYS A 261 26.37 17.84 -5.01
N GLN A 262 26.87 18.30 -3.87
CA GLN A 262 28.30 18.32 -3.64
C GLN A 262 28.75 16.92 -3.22
N TYR A 263 29.57 16.29 -4.05
CA TYR A 263 30.14 14.99 -3.78
C TYR A 263 31.45 15.11 -3.01
N VAL A 264 31.71 14.18 -2.10
CA VAL A 264 33.02 14.04 -1.45
C VAL A 264 34.03 13.55 -2.49
N THR A 265 35.02 14.38 -2.82
CA THR A 265 36.16 14.00 -3.66
C THR A 265 37.11 13.08 -2.89
N GLY A 266 36.83 11.76 -2.92
CA GLY A 266 37.71 10.71 -2.39
C GLY A 266 38.58 10.05 -3.47
N THR A 267 39.72 9.48 -3.07
CA THR A 267 40.72 8.83 -3.93
C THR A 267 40.36 7.40 -4.41
N ALA A 268 39.15 6.90 -4.16
CA ALA A 268 38.76 5.54 -4.56
C ALA A 268 37.26 5.43 -4.89
N GLY A 269 36.95 5.23 -6.18
CA GLY A 269 36.01 4.22 -6.67
C GLY A 269 34.59 4.08 -6.10
N THR A 270 33.99 5.08 -5.45
CA THR A 270 32.55 5.03 -5.08
C THR A 270 31.69 5.50 -6.26
N GLY A 271 31.80 4.81 -7.39
CA GLY A 271 30.92 5.05 -8.53
C GLY A 271 29.53 4.51 -8.20
N GLN A 272 28.52 5.37 -8.20
CA GLN A 272 27.14 4.91 -8.32
C GLN A 272 27.09 3.95 -9.52
N PRO A 273 26.46 2.76 -9.42
CA PRO A 273 26.27 1.92 -10.58
C PRO A 273 25.67 2.75 -11.72
N CYS A 274 26.12 2.50 -12.95
CA CYS A 274 25.53 3.12 -14.13
C CYS A 274 24.11 2.55 -14.30
N VAL A 275 23.17 3.11 -13.55
CA VAL A 275 21.75 2.77 -13.59
C VAL A 275 21.10 3.67 -14.63
N LYS A 276 20.38 3.06 -15.56
CA LYS A 276 19.53 3.78 -16.50
C LYS A 276 18.15 3.90 -15.88
N TYR A 277 17.72 5.14 -15.64
CA TYR A 277 16.41 5.40 -15.05
C TYR A 277 15.36 5.52 -16.17
N PRO A 278 14.31 4.68 -16.17
CA PRO A 278 13.18 4.81 -17.07
C PRO A 278 12.31 6.03 -16.73
N HIS A 279 11.42 6.39 -17.64
CA HIS A 279 10.56 7.56 -17.51
C HIS A 279 9.14 7.21 -17.05
N LEU A 280 8.60 8.04 -16.17
CA LEU A 280 7.18 7.98 -15.81
C LEU A 280 6.32 8.61 -16.92
N ASP A 281 5.16 8.02 -17.15
CA ASP A 281 4.18 8.51 -18.14
C ASP A 281 3.32 9.68 -17.59
N PHE A 282 3.56 10.09 -16.34
CA PHE A 282 2.84 11.12 -15.60
C PHE A 282 3.78 11.89 -14.67
N ASP A 283 3.38 13.10 -14.29
CA ASP A 283 4.13 13.99 -13.39
C ASP A 283 3.46 14.00 -12.00
N PRO A 284 4.08 13.44 -10.95
CA PRO A 284 3.49 13.40 -9.62
C PRO A 284 3.43 14.79 -8.95
N ASP A 285 2.33 15.08 -8.26
CA ASP A 285 2.18 16.29 -7.45
C ASP A 285 3.04 16.25 -6.18
N ALA A 286 3.19 15.06 -5.59
CA ALA A 286 3.92 14.87 -4.35
C ALA A 286 4.56 13.49 -4.24
N LEU A 287 5.73 13.43 -3.59
CA LEU A 287 6.32 12.23 -3.03
C LEU A 287 6.17 12.26 -1.50
N TYR A 288 5.52 11.25 -0.93
CA TYR A 288 5.46 11.01 0.52
C TYR A 288 6.40 9.87 0.88
N ALA A 289 7.59 10.18 1.39
CA ALA A 289 8.54 9.18 1.88
C ALA A 289 8.25 8.88 3.36
N LEU A 290 7.84 7.64 3.65
CA LEU A 290 7.45 7.17 4.96
C LEU A 290 8.54 6.26 5.52
N GLY A 291 9.05 6.56 6.73
CA GLY A 291 10.02 5.70 7.42
C GLY A 291 11.27 5.44 6.58
N SER A 292 11.82 6.48 5.95
CA SER A 292 12.72 6.33 4.81
C SER A 292 14.22 6.45 5.15
N PRO A 293 15.08 5.58 4.57
CA PRO A 293 16.53 5.69 4.68
C PRO A 293 17.19 6.56 3.58
N ILE A 294 16.45 7.40 2.83
CA ILE A 294 17.00 8.22 1.73
C ILE A 294 18.28 8.97 2.13
N ALA A 295 18.29 9.62 3.31
CA ALA A 295 19.44 10.40 3.76
C ALA A 295 20.70 9.54 3.95
N ILE A 296 20.56 8.30 4.45
CA ILE A 296 21.70 7.38 4.55
C ILE A 296 22.20 6.99 3.16
N PHE A 297 21.30 6.70 2.22
CA PHE A 297 21.68 6.33 0.86
C PHE A 297 22.49 7.44 0.19
N GLU A 298 22.04 8.70 0.29
CA GLU A 298 22.76 9.84 -0.25
C GLU A 298 24.15 10.00 0.42
N CYS A 299 24.24 9.86 1.74
CA CYS A 299 25.52 9.88 2.46
C CYS A 299 26.49 8.76 1.99
N ILE A 300 26.01 7.53 1.85
CA ILE A 300 26.83 6.37 1.40
C ILE A 300 27.30 6.56 -0.05
N ARG A 301 26.49 7.21 -0.89
CA ARG A 301 26.85 7.59 -2.27
C ARG A 301 27.85 8.75 -2.33
N GLY A 302 28.28 9.27 -1.18
CA GLY A 302 29.24 10.36 -1.09
C GLY A 302 28.62 11.75 -1.30
N VAL A 303 27.30 11.89 -1.20
CA VAL A 303 26.63 13.19 -1.26
C VAL A 303 26.77 13.88 0.10
N HIS A 304 27.47 15.01 0.11
CA HIS A 304 27.68 15.83 1.31
C HIS A 304 26.49 16.75 1.60
N THR A 305 25.91 17.36 0.57
CA THR A 305 24.72 18.20 0.65
C THR A 305 23.91 18.10 -0.64
N LEU A 306 22.59 18.21 -0.51
CA LEU A 306 21.65 18.32 -1.64
C LEU A 306 21.56 19.74 -2.20
N GLY A 307 21.98 20.76 -1.42
CA GLY A 307 21.87 22.17 -1.76
C GLY A 307 20.52 22.79 -1.42
N LEU A 308 20.50 24.12 -1.25
CA LEU A 308 19.28 24.88 -0.93
C LEU A 308 18.26 24.91 -2.08
N ASP A 309 18.74 24.78 -3.30
CA ASP A 309 17.93 24.76 -4.52
C ASP A 309 17.42 23.34 -4.87
N PHE A 310 17.58 22.38 -3.95
CA PHE A 310 17.15 21.01 -4.16
C PHE A 310 15.65 20.93 -4.47
N CYS A 311 15.31 20.35 -5.62
CA CYS A 311 13.96 19.98 -6.01
C CYS A 311 13.97 18.74 -6.91
N LEU A 312 12.83 18.03 -6.97
CA LEU A 312 12.66 16.91 -7.88
C LEU A 312 12.18 17.44 -9.25
N PRO A 313 12.79 17.02 -10.37
CA PRO A 313 12.51 17.57 -11.72
C PRO A 313 11.03 17.56 -12.15
N THR A 314 10.30 16.49 -11.85
CA THR A 314 8.90 16.29 -12.25
C THR A 314 7.94 16.19 -11.06
N CYS A 315 8.41 16.47 -9.84
CA CYS A 315 7.62 16.35 -8.63
C CYS A 315 7.79 17.60 -7.75
N LYS A 316 6.71 18.36 -7.59
CA LYS A 316 6.76 19.68 -6.93
C LYS A 316 6.98 19.59 -5.43
N ASN A 317 6.39 18.57 -4.80
CA ASN A 317 6.37 18.45 -3.35
C ASN A 317 7.06 17.16 -2.91
N PHE A 318 7.95 17.27 -1.93
CA PHE A 318 8.57 16.12 -1.31
C PHE A 318 8.42 16.19 0.20
N PHE A 319 7.77 15.18 0.77
CA PHE A 319 7.52 15.06 2.20
C PHE A 319 8.33 13.91 2.78
N ASN A 320 9.27 14.23 3.68
CA ASN A 320 9.95 13.22 4.49
C ASN A 320 9.18 13.04 5.81
N ILE A 321 8.55 11.89 6.00
CA ILE A 321 7.70 11.57 7.15
C ILE A 321 8.33 10.41 7.92
N PHE A 322 8.59 10.62 9.21
CA PHE A 322 9.28 9.64 10.04
C PHE A 322 8.79 9.65 11.47
N HIS A 323 8.98 8.51 12.13
CA HIS A 323 8.79 8.38 13.58
C HIS A 323 10.16 8.48 14.27
N PRO A 324 10.32 9.20 15.40
CA PRO A 324 11.61 9.38 16.07
C PRO A 324 12.30 8.11 16.53
N TYR A 325 11.53 7.04 16.73
CA TYR A 325 12.02 5.74 17.17
C TYR A 325 12.07 4.70 16.04
N ASP A 326 11.83 5.11 14.80
CA ASP A 326 12.05 4.25 13.64
C ASP A 326 13.57 4.12 13.40
N PRO A 327 14.16 2.91 13.54
CA PRO A 327 15.61 2.71 13.41
C PRO A 327 16.15 2.92 11.99
N ILE A 328 15.28 2.96 10.98
CA ILE A 328 15.67 3.09 9.57
C ILE A 328 15.25 4.43 8.95
N ALA A 329 14.51 5.27 9.67
CA ALA A 329 14.10 6.57 9.16
C ALA A 329 15.11 7.66 9.51
N TYR A 330 15.50 8.45 8.51
CA TYR A 330 16.50 9.50 8.67
C TYR A 330 16.00 10.86 8.20
N ARG A 331 16.49 11.89 8.88
CA ARG A 331 16.23 13.30 8.56
C ARG A 331 16.98 13.70 7.28
N LEU A 332 16.29 14.34 6.36
CA LEU A 332 16.85 14.77 5.07
C LEU A 332 17.15 16.28 5.05
N GLU A 333 16.43 17.06 5.84
CA GLU A 333 16.59 18.50 5.94
C GLU A 333 18.02 18.97 6.27
N PRO A 334 18.83 18.27 7.10
CA PRO A 334 20.21 18.69 7.34
C PRO A 334 21.10 18.56 6.10
N MET A 335 20.71 17.71 5.13
CA MET A 335 21.43 17.59 3.85
C MET A 335 21.07 18.74 2.89
N VAL A 336 19.87 19.32 3.01
CA VAL A 336 19.44 20.49 2.23
C VAL A 336 20.03 21.77 2.82
N ASN A 337 19.88 21.95 4.14
CA ASN A 337 20.44 23.06 4.89
C ASN A 337 21.00 22.56 6.23
N PRO A 338 22.33 22.59 6.45
CA PRO A 338 22.95 22.14 7.69
C PRO A 338 22.40 22.80 8.97
N GLN A 339 21.90 24.04 8.87
CA GLN A 339 21.30 24.76 10.01
C GLN A 339 20.01 24.10 10.53
N LEU A 340 19.35 23.29 9.70
CA LEU A 340 18.11 22.60 10.09
C LEU A 340 18.37 21.38 10.99
N ARG A 341 19.63 20.98 11.18
CA ARG A 341 20.00 19.92 12.13
C ARG A 341 19.43 20.17 13.53
N ASP A 342 19.50 21.41 14.01
CA ASP A 342 19.09 21.77 15.36
C ASP A 342 17.60 22.18 15.44
N VAL A 343 16.95 22.33 14.29
CA VAL A 343 15.51 22.61 14.21
C VAL A 343 14.73 21.34 14.49
N LYS A 344 13.75 21.41 15.41
CA LYS A 344 12.87 20.28 15.68
C LYS A 344 11.97 20.02 14.47
N PRO A 345 11.85 18.77 14.01
CA PRO A 345 10.95 18.43 12.91
C PRO A 345 9.50 18.80 13.24
N TYR A 346 8.72 19.21 12.23
CA TYR A 346 7.33 19.60 12.44
C TYR A 346 6.49 18.39 12.85
N LEU A 347 5.79 18.50 13.97
CA LEU A 347 4.88 17.47 14.46
C LEU A 347 3.62 17.46 13.60
N ILE A 348 3.31 16.34 12.95
CA ILE A 348 2.03 16.18 12.25
C ILE A 348 0.92 16.27 13.30
N PRO A 349 -0.02 17.22 13.17
CA PRO A 349 -1.14 17.32 14.09
C PRO A 349 -1.90 16.00 14.14
N HIS A 350 -1.99 15.43 15.34
CA HIS A 350 -2.77 14.24 15.60
C HIS A 350 -4.08 14.68 16.27
N HIS A 351 -5.21 14.18 15.77
CA HIS A 351 -6.48 14.50 16.40
C HIS A 351 -6.63 13.72 17.71
N LYS A 352 -6.76 14.41 18.86
CA LYS A 352 -7.13 13.80 20.14
C LYS A 352 -8.62 13.43 20.11
N GLY A 353 -8.92 12.20 19.72
CA GLY A 353 -10.27 11.61 19.71
C GLY A 353 -10.19 10.10 19.62
N ARG A 354 -11.25 9.37 20.01
CA ARG A 354 -11.29 7.89 20.15
C ARG A 354 -10.96 7.09 18.87
N LYS A 355 -10.69 7.75 17.74
CA LYS A 355 -10.35 7.12 16.46
C LYS A 355 -9.08 7.78 15.92
N ARG A 356 -7.96 7.10 16.19
CA ARG A 356 -6.61 7.57 15.89
C ARG A 356 -6.32 7.29 14.41
N MET A 357 -5.96 8.31 13.62
CA MET A 357 -5.23 8.16 12.33
C MET A 357 -4.02 7.24 12.45
N HIS A 358 -3.47 7.29 13.64
CA HIS A 358 -2.38 6.49 14.07
C HIS A 358 -2.76 5.01 14.10
N LEU A 359 -3.99 4.50 14.26
CA LEU A 359 -4.19 3.03 14.22
C LEU A 359 -3.77 2.31 12.89
N GLY A 360 -3.80 2.97 11.73
CA GLY A 360 -3.31 2.35 10.48
C GLY A 360 -1.79 2.36 10.34
N LEU A 361 -1.13 3.42 10.82
CA LEU A 361 0.32 3.66 10.73
C LEU A 361 1.09 3.25 12.00
N TYR A 362 0.40 3.14 13.14
CA TYR A 362 0.88 2.77 14.48
C TYR A 362 0.93 1.26 14.67
N PHE A 363 0.11 0.50 13.96
CA PHE A 363 0.29 -0.94 13.88
C PHE A 363 1.48 -1.34 13.00
N PHE A 364 2.01 -0.40 12.20
CA PHE A 364 3.22 -0.56 11.42
C PHE A 364 4.49 -0.45 12.28
N PHE A 365 4.44 0.39 13.33
CA PHE A 365 5.55 0.64 14.25
C PHE A 365 5.03 0.89 15.67
N THR A 366 4.91 -0.16 16.49
CA THR A 366 5.39 -0.21 17.90
C THR A 366 4.92 -1.47 18.63
N TYR A 367 5.88 -2.16 19.24
CA TYR A 367 5.69 -2.79 20.54
C TYR A 367 6.44 -1.90 21.53
N GLN A 368 5.76 -0.91 22.10
CA GLN A 368 6.04 -0.27 23.39
C GLN A 368 5.05 0.87 23.60
N ASP A 369 4.26 0.78 24.67
CA ASP A 369 3.22 1.70 25.12
C ASP A 369 3.73 3.14 25.34
N TYR A 370 3.88 3.93 24.27
CA TYR A 370 4.08 5.38 24.36
C TYR A 370 3.34 6.09 23.22
N ASP A 371 2.61 7.16 23.54
CA ASP A 371 1.94 8.04 22.57
C ASP A 371 2.99 8.54 21.54
N GLY A 372 2.97 7.98 20.33
CA GLY A 372 4.01 8.16 19.31
C GLY A 372 3.65 9.26 18.32
N PHE A 373 4.60 10.14 18.04
CA PHE A 373 4.42 11.36 17.27
C PHE A 373 5.12 11.26 15.91
N TYR A 374 4.42 11.53 14.80
CA TYR A 374 5.04 11.59 13.47
C TYR A 374 5.55 12.98 13.15
N HIS A 375 6.73 13.05 12.55
CA HIS A 375 7.28 14.30 12.06
C HIS A 375 7.26 14.36 10.54
N MET A 376 7.08 15.57 9.98
CA MET A 376 7.06 15.83 8.55
C MET A 376 7.95 17.03 8.20
N VAL A 377 8.62 16.96 7.06
CA VAL A 377 9.26 18.12 6.43
C VAL A 377 8.87 18.17 4.96
N SER A 378 8.44 19.34 4.49
CA SER A 378 8.15 19.62 3.07
C SER A 378 9.37 20.29 2.41
N LEU A 379 9.82 19.75 1.28
CA LEU A 379 10.89 20.29 0.43
C LEU A 379 10.29 20.55 -0.97
N PRO A 380 10.56 21.69 -1.66
CA PRO A 380 11.52 22.76 -1.38
C PRO A 380 10.95 23.92 -0.52
N VAL A 381 9.73 23.80 0.00
CA VAL A 381 9.02 24.87 0.73
C VAL A 381 9.53 25.04 2.16
N LEU A 382 10.85 25.17 2.30
CA LEU A 382 11.43 25.88 3.42
C LEU A 382 11.47 27.34 2.98
N PRO A 383 10.51 28.20 3.38
CA PRO A 383 10.75 29.63 3.26
C PRO A 383 12.07 29.88 3.98
N VAL A 384 12.94 30.68 3.35
CA VAL A 384 14.00 31.40 4.03
C VAL A 384 13.28 32.22 5.11
N MET A 385 13.06 31.61 6.27
CA MET A 385 12.71 32.32 7.48
C MET A 385 13.95 33.13 7.76
N ASN A 386 13.92 34.39 7.33
CA ASN A 386 14.79 35.43 7.83
C ASN A 386 14.64 35.38 9.35
N TYR A 387 15.52 34.64 10.02
CA TYR A 387 15.80 34.82 11.43
C TYR A 387 16.60 36.12 11.54
N GLY A 388 15.89 37.23 11.30
CA GLY A 388 16.35 38.58 11.58
C GLY A 388 16.00 38.92 13.02
N SER A 389 17.02 39.46 13.71
CA SER A 389 17.10 39.99 15.08
C SER A 389 17.00 39.01 16.25
#